data_AF-A0A0D2P4L3-F1
#
_entry.id   AF-A0A0D2P4L3-F1
#
_cell.length_a   1.000
_cell.length_b   1.000
_cell.length_c   1.000
_cell.angle_alpha   90.00
_cell.angle_beta   90.00
_cell.angle_gamma   90.00
#
_symmetry.space_group_name_H-M   'P 1'
#
loop_
_entity.id
_entity.type
_entity.pdbx_description
1 polymer ?
#
loop_
_entity_poly.entity_id
_entity_poly.type
_entity_poly.pdbx_seq_one_letter_code
_entity_poly.pdbx_strand_id
1 'polypeptide(L)'
;MSTNLAAILGGAAGAVALVGIVGLLIWFCLFHKRGVSRTSETGSSDPSVQGRHIGVQLSLREARRFELRELSLATKNFSDRNLIGEGKFGEVYKGLLQDGMLVAIKKRAGAPSQEFIDEACYLSSIQHRNLVTLLGYCQENNQQFLVYEYIPNGSVSIHLYGVGQVSAQKIEFKHRLSIALGAAKGLAHLHSLSPRLVHKDFKTANVLVDENFIAKVADAGLRNFLGRIDVAGPSSQVTADEIFLAPEYSLFTL
;
A
#
# COMPACT_ATOMS: atom_id res chain seq x y z
N MET A 1 -29.57 15.53 -57.22
CA MET A 1 -28.95 16.54 -56.34
C MET A 1 -28.82 16.09 -54.87
N SER A 2 -28.84 14.79 -54.56
CA SER A 2 -28.92 14.27 -53.17
C SER A 2 -27.59 13.79 -52.56
N THR A 3 -26.54 13.57 -53.36
CA THR A 3 -25.26 13.00 -52.90
C THR A 3 -24.39 14.01 -52.14
N ASN A 4 -24.42 15.29 -52.54
CA ASN A 4 -23.62 16.33 -51.90
C ASN A 4 -24.15 16.73 -50.52
N LEU A 5 -25.46 16.61 -50.27
CA LEU A 5 -26.07 16.94 -48.98
C LEU A 5 -25.71 15.92 -47.89
N ALA A 6 -25.68 14.62 -48.23
CA ALA A 6 -25.34 13.56 -47.31
C ALA A 6 -23.87 13.62 -46.85
N ALA A 7 -22.94 13.99 -47.75
CA ALA A 7 -21.53 14.16 -47.41
C ALA A 7 -21.28 15.34 -46.46
N ILE A 8 -21.98 16.47 -46.67
CA ILE A 8 -21.86 17.66 -45.81
C ILE A 8 -22.43 17.37 -44.41
N LEU A 9 -23.58 16.69 -44.33
CA LEU A 9 -24.19 16.30 -43.05
C LEU A 9 -23.34 15.27 -42.29
N GLY A 10 -22.74 14.30 -43.00
CA GLY A 10 -21.83 13.32 -42.41
C GLY A 10 -20.54 13.94 -41.85
N GLY A 11 -19.96 14.91 -42.59
CA GLY A 11 -18.77 15.65 -42.13
C GLY A 11 -19.04 16.51 -40.89
N ALA A 12 -20.20 17.18 -40.84
CA ALA A 12 -20.60 17.99 -39.69
C ALA A 12 -20.84 17.14 -38.44
N ALA A 13 -21.51 15.99 -38.56
CA ALA A 13 -21.73 15.08 -37.44
C ALA A 13 -20.43 14.48 -36.89
N GLY A 14 -19.48 14.12 -37.78
CA GLY A 14 -18.16 13.61 -37.38
C GLY A 14 -17.33 14.64 -36.61
N ALA A 15 -17.35 15.90 -37.04
CA ALA A 15 -16.64 16.98 -36.36
C ALA A 15 -17.17 17.24 -34.95
N VAL A 16 -18.51 17.22 -34.77
CA VAL A 16 -19.14 17.42 -33.45
C VAL A 16 -18.80 16.27 -32.49
N ALA A 17 -18.80 15.02 -32.97
CA ALA A 17 -18.42 13.87 -32.16
C ALA A 17 -16.95 13.95 -31.71
N LEU A 18 -16.05 14.36 -32.60
CA LEU A 18 -14.63 14.48 -32.29
C LEU A 18 -14.36 15.58 -31.24
N VAL A 19 -15.05 16.72 -31.33
CA VAL A 19 -14.96 17.80 -30.33
C VAL A 19 -15.47 17.33 -28.97
N GLY A 20 -16.56 16.56 -28.93
CA GLY A 20 -17.09 15.97 -27.70
C GLY A 20 -16.09 15.01 -27.03
N ILE A 21 -15.45 14.14 -27.80
CA ILE A 21 -14.44 13.19 -27.31
C ILE A 21 -13.21 13.93 -26.77
N VAL A 22 -12.71 14.92 -27.51
CA VAL A 22 -11.56 15.74 -27.07
C VAL A 22 -11.90 16.53 -25.80
N GLY A 23 -13.10 17.08 -25.70
CA GLY A 23 -13.59 17.75 -24.50
C GLY A 23 -13.64 16.83 -23.28
N LEU A 24 -14.14 15.60 -23.44
CA LEU A 24 -14.17 14.59 -22.39
C LEU A 24 -12.77 14.14 -21.97
N LEU A 25 -11.84 13.97 -22.91
CA LEU A 25 -10.44 13.63 -22.62
C LEU A 25 -9.73 14.76 -21.88
N ILE A 26 -9.90 16.01 -22.31
CA ILE A 26 -9.35 17.18 -21.61
C ILE A 26 -9.95 17.29 -20.21
N TRP A 27 -11.26 17.15 -20.07
CA TRP A 27 -11.92 17.18 -18.76
C TRP A 27 -11.42 16.07 -17.84
N PHE A 28 -11.29 14.83 -18.35
CA PHE A 28 -10.72 13.71 -17.61
C PHE A 28 -9.27 13.96 -17.20
N CYS A 29 -8.40 14.42 -18.11
CA CYS A 29 -7.02 14.76 -17.81
C CYS A 29 -6.90 15.92 -16.78
N LEU A 30 -7.78 16.92 -16.85
CA LEU A 30 -7.79 18.04 -15.91
C LEU A 30 -8.38 17.64 -14.55
N PHE A 31 -9.39 16.77 -14.49
CA PHE A 31 -9.92 16.26 -13.23
C PHE A 31 -8.92 15.34 -12.54
N HIS A 32 -8.23 14.49 -13.29
CA HIS A 32 -7.20 13.61 -12.75
C HIS A 32 -5.96 14.40 -12.27
N LYS A 33 -5.63 15.52 -12.91
CA LYS A 33 -4.57 16.44 -12.44
C LYS A 33 -5.02 17.33 -11.27
N ARG A 34 -6.31 17.69 -11.17
CA ARG A 34 -6.85 18.51 -10.07
C ARG A 34 -6.94 17.75 -8.74
N GLY A 35 -6.89 16.41 -8.75
CA GLY A 35 -6.71 15.60 -7.54
C GLY A 35 -5.29 15.66 -6.95
N VAL A 36 -4.30 16.19 -7.68
CA VAL A 36 -2.89 16.24 -7.27
C VAL A 36 -2.28 17.59 -7.65
N SER A 37 -2.58 18.64 -6.89
CA SER A 37 -1.66 19.76 -6.77
C SER A 37 -1.98 20.61 -5.55
N ARG A 38 -1.12 20.52 -4.52
CA ARG A 38 -0.48 21.68 -3.88
C ARG A 38 0.50 21.24 -2.79
N THR A 39 1.76 21.06 -3.18
CA THR A 39 2.89 21.45 -2.33
C THR A 39 3.92 22.06 -3.26
N SER A 40 3.99 23.39 -3.21
CA SER A 40 5.01 24.22 -3.83
C SER A 40 6.39 23.89 -3.24
N GLU A 41 7.38 23.81 -4.12
CA GLU A 41 8.80 23.87 -3.77
C GLU A 41 9.12 25.23 -3.15
N THR A 42 9.81 25.23 -2.01
CA THR A 42 10.78 26.27 -1.66
C THR A 42 11.75 25.75 -0.59
N GLY A 43 13.04 25.89 -0.88
CA GLY A 43 14.02 26.42 0.08
C GLY A 43 14.57 25.48 1.14
N SER A 44 15.72 24.89 0.82
CA SER A 44 16.72 24.41 1.77
C SER A 44 17.09 25.49 2.79
N SER A 45 17.14 25.12 4.07
CA SER A 45 18.13 25.57 5.08
C SER A 45 17.92 24.79 6.39
N ASP A 46 18.93 24.04 6.83
CA ASP A 46 19.05 23.61 8.23
C ASP A 46 19.43 24.83 9.09
N PRO A 47 18.94 24.90 10.35
CA PRO A 47 19.92 24.83 11.43
C PRO A 47 19.46 24.09 12.72
N SER A 48 20.45 23.40 13.29
CA SER A 48 20.79 23.21 14.72
C SER A 48 19.72 22.97 15.78
N VAL A 49 19.93 21.86 16.48
CA VAL A 49 19.40 21.40 17.79
C VAL A 49 19.28 22.51 18.83
N GLN A 50 18.08 22.71 19.38
CA GLN A 50 17.90 23.02 20.81
C GLN A 50 16.53 22.55 21.30
N GLY A 51 16.52 21.79 22.40
CA GLY A 51 15.34 21.13 22.93
C GLY A 51 14.24 22.08 23.42
N ARG A 52 13.01 21.76 23.05
CA ARG A 52 11.80 22.10 23.79
C ARG A 52 10.76 21.03 23.52
N HIS A 53 10.27 20.40 24.59
CA HIS A 53 9.10 19.55 24.58
C HIS A 53 7.93 20.34 23.97
N ILE A 54 7.62 20.09 22.70
CA ILE A 54 6.37 20.50 22.08
C ILE A 54 5.58 19.21 21.94
N GLY A 55 4.58 19.05 22.82
CA GLY A 55 3.55 18.05 22.62
C GLY A 55 2.87 18.35 21.29
N VAL A 56 3.30 17.64 20.24
CA VAL A 56 2.61 17.66 18.96
C VAL A 56 1.30 16.94 19.21
N GLN A 57 0.25 17.72 19.40
CA GLN A 57 -1.12 17.27 19.31
C GLN A 57 -1.32 16.85 17.85
N LEU A 58 -0.94 15.61 17.55
CA LEU A 58 -1.29 14.95 16.29
C LEU A 58 -2.80 15.05 16.18
N SER A 59 -3.29 15.79 15.18
CA SER A 59 -4.69 15.69 14.79
C SER A 59 -4.87 14.25 14.27
N LEU A 60 -5.19 13.33 15.18
CA LEU A 60 -5.41 11.92 14.86
C LEU A 60 -6.55 11.89 13.86
N ARG A 61 -6.21 11.66 12.59
CA ARG A 61 -7.17 11.12 11.64
C ARG A 61 -7.47 9.74 12.21
N GLU A 62 -8.63 9.57 12.83
CA GLU A 62 -9.04 8.28 13.37
C GLU A 62 -9.01 7.25 12.23
N ALA A 63 -8.40 6.10 12.49
CA ALA A 63 -8.41 4.98 11.54
C ALA A 63 -9.86 4.66 11.19
N ARG A 64 -10.16 4.50 9.90
CA ARG A 64 -11.51 4.13 9.49
C ARG A 64 -11.84 2.74 10.03
N ARG A 65 -12.91 2.64 10.81
CA ARG A 65 -13.51 1.36 11.17
C ARG A 65 -14.42 0.91 10.01
N PHE A 66 -14.04 -0.18 9.36
CA PHE A 66 -14.82 -0.83 8.31
C PHE A 66 -15.80 -1.84 8.91
N GLU A 67 -16.94 -2.02 8.25
CA GLU A 67 -17.87 -3.11 8.55
C GLU A 67 -17.45 -4.40 7.82
N LEU A 68 -17.63 -5.56 8.45
CA LEU A 68 -17.33 -6.84 7.80
C LEU A 68 -18.12 -7.02 6.49
N ARG A 69 -19.36 -6.54 6.45
CA ARG A 69 -20.20 -6.59 5.26
C ARG A 69 -19.58 -5.80 4.10
N GLU A 70 -19.00 -4.64 4.38
CA GLU A 70 -18.31 -3.84 3.37
C GLU A 70 -17.12 -4.60 2.79
N LEU A 71 -16.27 -5.18 3.66
CA LEU A 71 -15.11 -5.95 3.24
C LEU A 71 -15.49 -7.23 2.47
N SER A 72 -16.58 -7.88 2.89
CA SER A 72 -17.14 -9.05 2.19
C SER A 72 -17.59 -8.67 0.79
N LEU A 73 -18.33 -7.57 0.62
CA LEU A 73 -18.75 -7.10 -0.71
C LEU A 73 -17.55 -6.74 -1.58
N ALA A 74 -16.59 -6.01 -1.03
CA ALA A 74 -15.39 -5.58 -1.76
C ALA A 74 -14.55 -6.75 -2.28
N THR A 75 -14.54 -7.88 -1.55
CA THR A 75 -13.78 -9.09 -1.87
C THR A 75 -14.61 -10.20 -2.52
N LYS A 76 -15.89 -9.95 -2.84
CA LYS A 76 -16.84 -10.95 -3.35
C LYS A 76 -16.92 -12.18 -2.42
N ASN A 77 -17.16 -11.91 -1.13
CA ASN A 77 -17.19 -12.86 -0.03
C ASN A 77 -15.86 -13.60 0.17
N PHE A 78 -14.75 -12.86 0.18
CA PHE A 78 -13.40 -13.41 0.35
C PHE A 78 -13.12 -14.56 -0.64
N SER A 79 -13.49 -14.37 -1.90
CA SER A 79 -13.29 -15.38 -2.94
C SER A 79 -11.79 -15.64 -3.19
N ASP A 80 -11.41 -16.90 -3.39
CA ASP A 80 -10.05 -17.31 -3.76
C ASP A 80 -9.52 -16.58 -5.01
N ARG A 81 -10.41 -16.13 -5.91
CA ARG A 81 -10.02 -15.33 -7.09
C ARG A 81 -9.43 -13.97 -6.73
N ASN A 82 -9.74 -13.47 -5.54
CA ASN A 82 -9.25 -12.22 -5.00
C ASN A 82 -8.11 -12.45 -3.99
N LEU A 83 -7.77 -13.69 -3.64
CA LEU A 83 -6.61 -13.99 -2.79
C LEU A 83 -5.33 -13.64 -3.55
N ILE A 84 -4.56 -12.69 -3.03
CA ILE A 84 -3.32 -12.20 -3.65
C ILE A 84 -2.06 -12.60 -2.87
N GLY A 85 -2.22 -13.20 -1.69
CA GLY A 85 -1.11 -13.73 -0.92
C GLY A 85 -1.55 -14.25 0.43
N GLU A 86 -0.63 -14.94 1.09
CA GLU A 86 -0.76 -15.42 2.46
C GLU A 86 0.56 -15.12 3.19
N GLY A 87 0.47 -14.50 4.36
CA GLY A 87 1.62 -14.17 5.18
C GLY A 87 1.36 -14.45 6.65
N LYS A 88 2.25 -14.00 7.52
CA LYS A 88 2.16 -14.29 8.97
C LYS A 88 0.89 -13.76 9.63
N PHE A 89 0.36 -12.64 9.13
CA PHE A 89 -0.92 -12.12 9.62
C PHE A 89 -2.10 -12.93 9.07
N GLY A 90 -1.94 -13.75 8.04
CA GLY A 90 -3.00 -14.53 7.41
C GLY A 90 -3.16 -14.21 5.93
N GLU A 91 -4.36 -14.42 5.43
CA GLU A 91 -4.75 -14.26 4.04
C GLU A 91 -4.81 -12.78 3.64
N VAL A 92 -4.44 -12.47 2.40
CA VAL A 92 -4.50 -11.12 1.84
C VAL A 92 -5.37 -11.13 0.59
N TYR A 93 -6.45 -10.36 0.59
CA TYR A 93 -7.38 -10.25 -0.52
C TYR A 93 -7.31 -8.89 -1.19
N LYS A 94 -7.38 -8.87 -2.52
CA LYS A 94 -7.67 -7.65 -3.29
C LYS A 94 -9.16 -7.34 -3.18
N GLY A 95 -9.48 -6.10 -2.83
CA GLY A 95 -10.85 -5.61 -2.76
C GLY A 95 -11.07 -4.37 -3.62
N LEU A 96 -12.31 -4.14 -4.02
CA LEU A 96 -12.79 -2.87 -4.60
C LEU A 96 -13.88 -2.32 -3.69
N LEU A 97 -13.58 -1.24 -2.97
CA LEU A 97 -14.56 -0.55 -2.11
C LEU A 97 -15.65 0.11 -2.96
N GLN A 98 -16.78 0.45 -2.32
CA GLN A 98 -17.94 1.07 -3.01
C GLN A 98 -17.62 2.43 -3.63
N ASP A 99 -16.65 3.15 -3.07
CA ASP A 99 -16.13 4.42 -3.59
C ASP A 99 -15.19 4.25 -4.79
N GLY A 100 -14.93 3.00 -5.22
CA GLY A 100 -14.03 2.67 -6.32
C GLY A 100 -12.57 2.50 -5.92
N MET A 101 -12.22 2.63 -4.64
CA MET A 101 -10.85 2.46 -4.17
C MET A 101 -10.44 0.98 -4.17
N LEU A 102 -9.30 0.67 -4.82
CA LEU A 102 -8.66 -0.64 -4.72
C LEU A 102 -7.90 -0.76 -3.40
N VAL A 103 -8.11 -1.87 -2.69
CA VAL A 103 -7.53 -2.13 -1.37
C VAL A 103 -6.93 -3.52 -1.27
N ALA A 104 -5.97 -3.68 -0.36
CA ALA A 104 -5.47 -4.97 0.10
C ALA A 104 -5.98 -5.22 1.52
N ILE A 105 -6.80 -6.26 1.69
CA ILE A 105 -7.47 -6.61 2.95
C ILE A 105 -6.76 -7.83 3.53
N LYS A 106 -6.01 -7.63 4.61
CA LYS A 106 -5.43 -8.73 5.38
C LYS A 106 -6.45 -9.25 6.38
N LYS A 107 -6.63 -10.55 6.44
CA LYS A 107 -7.64 -11.23 7.26
C LYS A 107 -6.99 -12.28 8.13
N ARG A 108 -7.44 -12.34 9.39
CA ARG A 108 -7.03 -13.38 10.34
C ARG A 108 -8.14 -13.76 11.31
N ALA A 109 -8.06 -14.97 11.85
CA ALA A 109 -8.81 -15.31 13.05
C ALA A 109 -8.21 -14.57 14.26
N GLY A 110 -9.06 -13.99 15.09
CA GLY A 110 -8.63 -13.24 16.27
C GLY A 110 -9.82 -12.75 17.08
N ALA A 111 -9.81 -13.03 18.37
CA ALA A 111 -10.83 -12.51 19.28
C ALA A 111 -10.79 -10.97 19.32
N PRO A 112 -11.93 -10.30 19.58
CA PRO A 112 -11.94 -8.87 19.73
C PRO A 112 -10.99 -8.40 20.84
N SER A 113 -10.11 -7.44 20.53
CA SER A 113 -9.23 -6.83 21.52
C SER A 113 -9.09 -5.32 21.31
N GLN A 114 -8.90 -4.58 22.41
CA GLN A 114 -8.65 -3.14 22.35
C GLN A 114 -7.24 -2.86 21.84
N GLU A 115 -6.29 -3.73 22.16
CA GLU A 115 -4.90 -3.59 21.71
C GLU A 115 -4.77 -3.69 20.19
N PHE A 116 -5.62 -4.49 19.53
CA PHE A 116 -5.67 -4.54 18.07
C PHE A 116 -6.13 -3.20 17.49
N ILE A 117 -7.15 -2.59 18.11
CA ILE A 117 -7.69 -1.30 17.69
C ILE A 117 -6.64 -0.21 17.89
N ASP A 118 -6.01 -0.15 19.07
CA ASP A 118 -5.02 0.87 19.40
C ASP A 118 -3.82 0.79 18.45
N GLU A 119 -3.32 -0.42 18.17
CA GLU A 119 -2.21 -0.63 17.22
C GLU A 119 -2.63 -0.28 15.79
N ALA A 120 -3.84 -0.66 15.34
CA ALA A 120 -4.33 -0.27 14.01
C ALA A 120 -4.48 1.25 13.88
N CYS A 121 -4.98 1.93 14.92
CA CYS A 121 -5.06 3.38 14.98
C CYS A 121 -3.66 4.01 14.91
N TYR A 122 -2.71 3.52 15.70
CA TYR A 122 -1.32 3.98 15.66
C TYR A 122 -0.72 3.82 14.25
N LEU A 123 -0.81 2.63 13.65
CA LEU A 123 -0.25 2.36 12.33
C LEU A 123 -0.92 3.19 11.22
N SER A 124 -2.23 3.47 11.32
CA SER A 124 -2.95 4.30 10.34
C SER A 124 -2.53 5.78 10.37
N SER A 125 -1.97 6.24 11.50
CA SER A 125 -1.45 7.61 11.64
C SER A 125 -0.12 7.81 10.90
N ILE A 126 0.58 6.72 10.56
CA ILE A 126 1.88 6.76 9.90
C ILE A 126 1.67 6.91 8.39
N GLN A 127 2.11 8.04 7.83
CA GLN A 127 1.97 8.33 6.40
C GLN A 127 3.28 8.82 5.81
N HIS A 128 3.72 8.13 4.75
CA HIS A 128 4.91 8.49 4.01
C HIS A 128 4.82 7.93 2.59
N ARG A 129 5.33 8.67 1.59
CA ARG A 129 5.29 8.26 0.17
C ARG A 129 5.90 6.88 -0.08
N ASN A 130 6.91 6.50 0.71
CA ASN A 130 7.59 5.20 0.61
C ASN A 130 7.14 4.16 1.66
N LEU A 131 5.94 4.33 2.24
CA LEU A 131 5.28 3.33 3.06
C LEU A 131 3.94 2.96 2.44
N VAL A 132 3.51 1.72 2.64
CA VAL A 132 2.13 1.31 2.35
C VAL A 132 1.23 1.82 3.46
N THR A 133 0.21 2.58 3.08
CA THR A 133 -0.71 3.24 4.01
C THR A 133 -1.77 2.28 4.50
N LEU A 134 -1.91 2.17 5.83
CA LEU A 134 -3.06 1.53 6.45
C LEU A 134 -4.24 2.50 6.42
N LEU A 135 -5.31 2.13 5.73
CA LEU A 135 -6.52 2.93 5.58
C LEU A 135 -7.48 2.76 6.77
N GLY A 136 -7.44 1.58 7.41
CA GLY A 136 -8.27 1.28 8.56
C GLY A 136 -8.31 -0.19 8.91
N TYR A 137 -9.30 -0.58 9.71
CA TYR A 137 -9.41 -1.91 10.29
C TYR A 137 -10.87 -2.37 10.40
N CYS A 138 -11.07 -3.66 10.60
CA CYS A 138 -12.36 -4.25 11.01
C CYS A 138 -12.09 -5.32 12.08
N GLN A 139 -13.01 -5.45 13.04
CA GLN A 139 -12.97 -6.48 14.06
C GLN A 139 -14.40 -6.92 14.40
N GLU A 140 -14.81 -8.06 13.85
CA GLU A 140 -16.16 -8.61 13.97
C GLU A 140 -16.09 -10.14 13.88
N ASN A 141 -17.01 -10.86 14.53
CA ASN A 141 -17.15 -12.32 14.41
C ASN A 141 -15.87 -13.13 14.65
N ASN A 142 -15.05 -12.74 15.64
CA ASN A 142 -13.73 -13.35 15.92
C ASN A 142 -12.77 -13.32 14.72
N GLN A 143 -12.91 -12.31 13.87
CA GLN A 143 -12.02 -12.00 12.78
C GLN A 143 -11.48 -10.58 12.93
N GLN A 144 -10.22 -10.40 12.57
CA GLN A 144 -9.53 -9.12 12.55
C GLN A 144 -9.03 -8.84 11.14
N PHE A 145 -9.20 -7.60 10.69
CA PHE A 145 -8.84 -7.16 9.36
C PHE A 145 -8.04 -5.87 9.38
N LEU A 146 -7.03 -5.80 8.53
CA LEU A 146 -6.31 -4.56 8.24
C LEU A 146 -6.50 -4.23 6.76
N VAL A 147 -6.91 -3.00 6.46
CA VAL A 147 -7.24 -2.54 5.11
C VAL A 147 -6.17 -1.56 4.67
N TYR A 148 -5.38 -1.94 3.68
CA TYR A 148 -4.30 -1.13 3.11
C TYR A 148 -4.66 -0.61 1.72
N GLU A 149 -3.98 0.45 1.27
CA GLU A 149 -3.96 0.80 -0.15
C GLU A 149 -3.44 -0.39 -0.99
N TYR A 150 -4.04 -0.63 -2.15
CA TYR A 150 -3.55 -1.66 -3.07
C TYR A 150 -2.39 -1.14 -3.92
N ILE A 151 -1.29 -1.88 -3.96
CA ILE A 151 -0.10 -1.53 -4.74
C ILE A 151 -0.01 -2.43 -5.99
N PRO A 152 -0.18 -1.88 -7.21
CA PRO A 152 -0.50 -2.67 -8.40
C PRO A 152 0.65 -3.51 -8.96
N ASN A 153 1.91 -3.07 -8.87
CA ASN A 153 3.03 -3.78 -9.47
C ASN A 153 3.64 -4.83 -8.52
N GLY A 154 3.02 -5.11 -7.38
CA GLY A 154 3.47 -6.18 -6.46
C GLY A 154 4.83 -5.92 -5.83
N SER A 155 5.47 -7.00 -5.33
CA SER A 155 6.73 -6.91 -4.60
C SER A 155 7.95 -6.88 -5.50
N VAL A 156 9.02 -6.25 -5.03
CA VAL A 156 10.33 -6.22 -5.69
C VAL A 156 10.88 -7.63 -5.88
N SER A 157 10.60 -8.57 -4.97
CA SER A 157 11.03 -9.97 -5.11
C SER A 157 10.52 -10.63 -6.40
N ILE A 158 9.28 -10.36 -6.82
CA ILE A 158 8.70 -10.89 -8.07
C ILE A 158 9.47 -10.36 -9.28
N HIS A 159 9.88 -9.10 -9.25
CA HIS A 159 10.63 -8.48 -10.35
C HIS A 159 12.11 -8.86 -10.40
N LEU A 160 12.70 -9.27 -9.26
CA LEU A 160 14.10 -9.68 -9.19
C LEU A 160 14.30 -11.16 -9.50
N TYR A 161 13.41 -12.02 -9.00
CA TYR A 161 13.58 -13.48 -9.05
C TYR A 161 12.63 -14.15 -10.05
N GLY A 162 11.59 -13.44 -10.50
CA GLY A 162 10.55 -13.98 -11.37
C GLY A 162 9.62 -14.95 -10.66
N VAL A 163 8.46 -15.21 -11.27
CA VAL A 163 7.63 -16.36 -10.95
C VAL A 163 7.88 -17.36 -12.07
N GLY A 164 8.74 -18.36 -11.82
CA GLY A 164 9.05 -19.47 -12.73
C GLY A 164 8.93 -19.22 -14.24
N GLN A 165 10.07 -19.05 -14.93
CA GLN A 165 10.18 -19.29 -16.38
C GLN A 165 9.29 -18.43 -17.30
N VAL A 166 9.19 -17.11 -17.11
CA VAL A 166 8.87 -16.20 -18.23
C VAL A 166 9.60 -14.88 -18.02
N SER A 167 10.26 -14.40 -19.08
CA SER A 167 11.00 -13.15 -19.20
C SER A 167 10.22 -11.92 -18.65
N ALA A 168 10.25 -11.71 -17.34
CA ALA A 168 9.91 -10.43 -16.75
C ALA A 168 11.04 -9.46 -17.09
N GLN A 169 10.70 -8.33 -17.71
CA GLN A 169 11.62 -7.27 -18.06
C GLN A 169 12.46 -6.93 -16.83
N LYS A 170 13.73 -7.35 -16.82
CA LYS A 170 14.60 -7.21 -15.65
C LYS A 170 14.67 -5.73 -15.29
N ILE A 171 14.34 -5.38 -14.05
CA ILE A 171 14.43 -3.99 -13.56
C ILE A 171 15.83 -3.47 -13.84
N GLU A 172 15.93 -2.38 -14.62
CA GLU A 172 17.19 -1.72 -14.94
C GLU A 172 17.88 -1.21 -13.67
N PHE A 173 19.21 -1.13 -13.70
CA PHE A 173 20.00 -0.72 -12.54
C PHE A 173 19.55 0.62 -11.93
N LYS A 174 19.23 1.60 -12.77
CA LYS A 174 18.70 2.90 -12.33
C LYS A 174 17.43 2.76 -11.48
N HIS A 175 16.48 1.93 -11.93
CA HIS A 175 15.24 1.67 -11.20
C HIS A 175 15.51 0.94 -9.88
N ARG A 176 16.47 0.01 -9.84
CA ARG A 176 16.89 -0.65 -8.59
C ARG A 176 17.43 0.35 -7.57
N LEU A 177 18.23 1.32 -8.02
CA LEU A 177 18.76 2.37 -7.15
C LEU A 177 17.64 3.27 -6.62
N SER A 178 16.68 3.65 -7.47
CA SER A 178 15.51 4.42 -7.05
C SER A 178 14.64 3.66 -6.03
N ILE A 179 14.46 2.35 -6.23
CA ILE A 179 13.74 1.47 -5.30
C ILE A 179 14.48 1.40 -3.95
N ALA A 180 15.79 1.16 -3.96
CA ALA A 180 16.61 1.09 -2.75
C ALA A 180 16.55 2.41 -1.97
N LEU A 181 16.68 3.55 -2.65
CA LEU A 181 16.56 4.87 -2.04
C LEU A 181 15.17 5.10 -1.44
N GLY A 182 14.10 4.71 -2.16
CA GLY A 182 12.73 4.82 -1.66
C GLY A 182 12.51 3.97 -0.41
N ALA A 183 12.93 2.71 -0.44
CA ALA A 183 12.84 1.82 0.72
C ALA A 183 13.61 2.36 1.93
N ALA A 184 14.83 2.87 1.72
CA ALA A 184 15.63 3.50 2.76
C ALA A 184 14.94 4.73 3.38
N LYS A 185 14.29 5.57 2.56
CA LYS A 185 13.48 6.71 3.06
C LYS A 185 12.30 6.23 3.90
N GLY A 186 11.60 5.17 3.47
CA GLY A 186 10.51 4.56 4.24
C GLY A 186 10.98 4.07 5.61
N LEU A 187 12.08 3.31 5.65
CA LEU A 187 12.68 2.83 6.90
C LEU A 187 13.16 3.98 7.80
N ALA A 188 13.84 4.97 7.23
CA ALA A 188 14.30 6.15 7.96
C ALA A 188 13.12 6.88 8.62
N HIS A 189 11.99 7.01 7.90
CA HIS A 189 10.79 7.60 8.46
C HIS A 189 10.27 6.79 9.66
N LEU A 190 10.12 5.46 9.53
CA LEU A 190 9.69 4.58 10.64
C LEU A 190 10.61 4.73 11.87
N HIS A 191 11.92 4.80 11.64
CA HIS A 191 12.92 4.94 12.70
C HIS A 191 12.95 6.33 13.36
N SER A 192 12.41 7.35 12.68
CA SER A 192 12.30 8.72 13.18
C SER A 192 11.05 8.98 14.04
N LEU A 193 10.09 8.05 14.03
CA LEU A 193 8.86 8.14 14.83
C LEU A 193 9.14 8.13 16.34
N SER A 194 8.19 8.65 17.11
CA SER A 194 8.17 8.59 18.57
C SER A 194 6.78 8.12 19.04
N PRO A 195 6.63 6.86 19.49
CA PRO A 195 7.70 5.87 19.67
C PRO A 195 8.28 5.38 18.33
N ARG A 196 9.56 4.97 18.37
CA ARG A 196 10.25 4.44 17.19
C ARG A 196 9.59 3.13 16.75
N LEU A 197 9.27 3.00 15.46
CA LEU A 197 8.78 1.74 14.88
C LEU A 197 9.89 1.02 14.13
N VAL A 198 10.27 -0.16 14.59
CA VAL A 198 11.23 -1.04 13.89
C VAL A 198 10.46 -2.02 13.01
N HIS A 199 10.85 -2.14 11.74
CA HIS A 199 10.13 -2.96 10.76
C HIS A 199 10.09 -4.46 11.10
N LYS A 200 11.20 -5.04 11.60
CA LYS A 200 11.37 -6.44 12.03
C LYS A 200 11.17 -7.54 10.96
N ASP A 201 10.71 -7.21 9.76
CA ASP A 201 10.55 -8.18 8.66
C ASP A 201 11.00 -7.57 7.30
N PHE A 202 12.08 -6.78 7.27
CA PHE A 202 12.45 -6.04 6.07
C PHE A 202 13.15 -6.96 5.05
N LYS A 203 12.51 -7.15 3.89
CA LYS A 203 12.97 -8.02 2.79
C LYS A 203 12.36 -7.54 1.47
N THR A 204 12.89 -8.01 0.34
CA THR A 204 12.39 -7.64 -1.00
C THR A 204 10.92 -8.05 -1.26
N ALA A 205 10.40 -9.04 -0.53
CA ALA A 205 8.98 -9.40 -0.57
C ALA A 205 8.06 -8.35 0.10
N ASN A 206 8.60 -7.58 1.05
CA ASN A 206 7.88 -6.53 1.79
C ASN A 206 8.21 -5.11 1.28
N VAL A 207 8.83 -5.01 0.10
CA VAL A 207 8.96 -3.74 -0.64
C VAL A 207 8.12 -3.88 -1.90
N LEU A 208 7.02 -3.13 -1.96
CA LEU A 208 6.13 -3.09 -3.11
C LEU A 208 6.48 -1.91 -4.02
N VAL A 209 6.04 -1.96 -5.27
CA VAL A 209 6.21 -0.86 -6.23
C VAL A 209 4.86 -0.42 -6.78
N ASP A 210 4.60 0.89 -6.73
CA ASP A 210 3.37 1.45 -7.28
C ASP A 210 3.41 1.57 -8.82
N GLU A 211 2.35 2.15 -9.40
CA GLU A 211 2.21 2.37 -10.85
C GLU A 211 3.38 3.16 -11.47
N ASN A 212 4.05 4.01 -10.69
CA ASN A 212 5.18 4.83 -11.11
C ASN A 212 6.53 4.18 -10.72
N PHE A 213 6.52 2.90 -10.32
CA PHE A 213 7.67 2.17 -9.80
C PHE A 213 8.32 2.84 -8.57
N ILE A 214 7.55 3.60 -7.79
CA ILE A 214 8.00 4.14 -6.52
C ILE A 214 7.88 3.05 -5.46
N ALA A 215 8.99 2.81 -4.75
CA ALA A 215 9.04 1.80 -3.68
C ALA A 215 8.21 2.21 -2.47
N LYS A 216 7.41 1.28 -1.95
CA LYS A 216 6.65 1.40 -0.72
C LYS A 216 6.93 0.20 0.19
N VAL A 217 7.43 0.45 1.39
CA VAL A 217 7.65 -0.59 2.40
C VAL A 217 6.31 -0.99 3.01
N ALA A 218 6.00 -2.29 2.94
CA ALA A 218 4.78 -2.90 3.46
C ALA A 218 5.06 -3.60 4.79
N ASP A 219 4.01 -3.94 5.54
CA ASP A 219 4.08 -4.84 6.71
C ASP A 219 4.88 -4.29 7.91
N ALA A 220 5.17 -2.99 7.92
CA ALA A 220 5.70 -2.31 9.09
C ALA A 220 4.75 -2.46 10.29
N GLY A 221 5.28 -2.85 11.45
CA GLY A 221 4.50 -3.05 12.67
C GLY A 221 3.67 -4.34 12.71
N LEU A 222 3.62 -5.13 11.63
CA LEU A 222 2.76 -6.31 11.58
C LEU A 222 3.12 -7.36 12.64
N ARG A 223 4.40 -7.44 13.02
CA ARG A 223 4.91 -8.31 14.09
C ARG A 223 4.32 -7.98 15.47
N ASN A 224 3.89 -6.74 15.71
CA ASN A 224 3.27 -6.34 16.98
C ASN A 224 1.93 -7.06 17.21
N PHE A 225 1.27 -7.49 16.12
CA PHE A 225 0.07 -8.29 16.18
C PHE A 225 0.33 -9.81 16.35
N LEU A 226 1.56 -10.27 16.06
CA LEU A 226 1.91 -11.71 16.02
C LEU A 226 2.45 -12.23 17.34
N GLY A 227 3.21 -11.44 18.10
CA GLY A 227 3.75 -11.85 19.41
C GLY A 227 2.70 -12.12 20.51
N ARG A 228 1.43 -12.23 20.12
CA ARG A 228 0.25 -12.35 21.01
C ARG A 228 -0.77 -13.38 20.51
N ILE A 229 -0.51 -14.06 19.39
CA ILE A 229 -1.29 -15.17 18.88
C ILE A 229 -0.29 -16.21 18.37
N ASP A 230 -0.31 -17.41 18.93
CA ASP A 230 0.53 -18.54 18.48
C ASP A 230 0.09 -19.00 17.09
N VAL A 231 0.55 -18.32 16.05
CA VAL A 231 0.40 -18.77 14.67
C VAL A 231 1.72 -19.38 14.25
N ALA A 232 1.81 -20.71 14.33
CA ALA A 232 2.91 -21.47 13.76
C ALA A 232 2.86 -21.34 12.22
N GLY A 233 3.77 -20.56 11.66
CA GLY A 233 3.95 -20.49 10.20
C GLY A 233 4.56 -21.78 9.65
N PRO A 234 4.46 -22.03 8.33
CA PRO A 234 5.13 -23.16 7.69
C PRO A 234 6.65 -23.09 7.88
N SER A 235 7.31 -24.23 8.17
CA SER A 235 8.76 -24.30 8.46
C SER A 235 9.64 -23.72 7.35
N SER A 236 9.18 -23.75 6.09
CA SER A 236 9.88 -23.19 4.93
C SER A 236 9.86 -21.65 4.86
N GLN A 237 8.86 -20.99 5.45
CA GLN A 237 8.85 -19.52 5.56
C GLN A 237 9.71 -19.03 6.72
N VAL A 238 9.84 -19.83 7.78
CA VAL A 238 10.69 -19.52 8.94
C VAL A 238 12.16 -19.45 8.53
N THR A 239 12.66 -20.45 7.80
CA THR A 239 14.05 -20.50 7.33
C THR A 239 14.40 -19.40 6.31
N ALA A 240 13.46 -18.99 5.46
CA ALA A 240 13.65 -17.90 4.50
C ALA A 240 13.65 -16.51 5.14
N ASP A 241 13.10 -16.36 6.35
CA ASP A 241 13.10 -15.10 7.09
C ASP A 241 14.30 -14.98 8.03
N GLU A 242 14.84 -16.11 8.51
CA GLU A 242 16.05 -16.16 9.32
C GLU A 242 17.27 -15.57 8.61
N ILE A 243 17.39 -15.71 7.29
CA ILE A 243 18.51 -15.14 6.51
C ILE A 243 18.55 -13.61 6.49
N PHE A 244 17.46 -12.94 6.84
CA PHE A 244 17.38 -11.48 6.94
C PHE A 244 17.45 -10.98 8.39
N LEU A 245 17.60 -11.88 9.37
CA LEU A 245 17.78 -11.51 10.76
C LEU A 245 19.21 -10.99 10.98
N ALA A 246 19.32 -9.95 11.81
CA ALA A 246 20.60 -9.50 12.28
C ALA A 246 21.24 -10.59 13.17
N PRO A 247 22.56 -10.80 13.12
CA PRO A 247 23.23 -11.86 13.86
C PRO A 247 23.02 -11.73 15.37
N GLU A 248 22.99 -10.51 15.91
CA GLU A 248 22.66 -10.25 17.30
C GLU A 248 21.25 -10.72 17.67
N TYR A 249 20.28 -10.63 16.76
CA TYR A 249 18.92 -11.08 17.01
C TYR A 249 18.82 -12.62 17.06
N SER A 250 19.66 -13.30 16.27
CA SER A 250 19.75 -14.77 16.26
C SER A 250 20.41 -15.31 17.53
N LEU A 251 21.33 -14.55 18.13
CA LEU A 251 22.04 -14.92 19.36
C LEU A 251 21.19 -14.82 20.64
N PHE A 252 20.11 -14.03 20.64
CA PHE A 252 19.21 -13.85 21.80
C PHE A 252 17.90 -14.65 21.71
N THR A 253 17.72 -15.47 20.68
CA THR A 253 16.49 -16.27 20.46
C THR A 253 16.76 -17.79 20.49
N LEU A 254 17.96 -18.22 20.87
CA LEU A 254 18.34 -19.61 21.14
C LEU A 254 18.40 -19.90 22.65
#